data_AF-A0A7J9GR75-F1
#
_entry.id   AF-A0A7J9GR75-F1
#
_cell.length_a   1.000
_cell.length_b   1.000
_cell.length_c   1.000
_cell.angle_alpha   90.00
_cell.angle_beta   90.00
_cell.angle_gamma   90.00
#
_symmetry.space_group_name_H-M   'P 1'
#
loop_
_entity.id
_entity.type
_entity.pdbx_description
1 polymer ?
#
loop_
_entity_poly.entity_id
_entity_poly.type
_entity_poly.pdbx_seq_one_letter_code
_entity_poly.pdbx_strand_id
1 'polypeptide(L)'
;MAESRLAGTVKWFNDQKGFGFITPTDGGDDVFVHQSSIRSDGFRSLADGEEVEFVIESSEGRSKAVDVTGPNGEPVRGSSRSGRGGAGVGGGYRGGGREGGYGGGGCFKCGEVGHLARDCGQGGSGGGG
;
A
#
# COMPACT_ATOMS: atom_id res chain seq x y z
N MET A 1 -3.70 11.27 -26.61
CA MET A 1 -3.97 10.15 -27.53
C MET A 1 -4.52 9.03 -26.67
N ALA A 2 -5.81 8.72 -26.77
CA ALA A 2 -6.43 7.69 -25.93
C ALA A 2 -6.13 6.32 -26.56
N GLU A 3 -5.16 5.60 -26.01
CA GLU A 3 -5.03 4.16 -26.23
C GLU A 3 -6.32 3.49 -25.73
N SER A 4 -6.86 2.55 -26.51
CA SER A 4 -8.11 1.84 -26.21
C SER A 4 -7.92 0.94 -24.99
N ARG A 5 -8.11 1.52 -23.80
CA ARG A 5 -8.14 0.79 -22.54
C ARG A 5 -9.42 -0.01 -22.45
N LEU A 6 -9.27 -1.28 -22.11
CA LEU A 6 -10.33 -2.26 -21.93
C LEU A 6 -10.34 -2.65 -20.46
N ALA A 7 -11.54 -2.83 -19.91
CA ALA A 7 -11.70 -3.41 -18.59
C ALA A 7 -11.71 -4.94 -18.68
N GLY A 8 -11.22 -5.59 -17.64
CA GLY A 8 -11.39 -7.03 -17.48
C GLY A 8 -11.11 -7.47 -16.06
N THR A 9 -11.36 -8.75 -15.83
CA THR A 9 -11.26 -9.37 -14.52
C THR A 9 -10.08 -10.33 -14.51
N VAL A 10 -9.22 -10.20 -13.52
CA VAL A 10 -8.07 -11.09 -13.35
C VAL A 10 -8.57 -12.48 -13.01
N LYS A 11 -8.37 -13.44 -13.92
CA LYS A 11 -8.79 -14.84 -13.70
C LYS A 11 -7.92 -15.48 -12.64
N TRP A 12 -6.61 -15.29 -12.78
CA TRP A 12 -5.61 -15.68 -11.80
C TRP A 12 -4.31 -14.96 -12.12
N PHE A 13 -3.55 -14.67 -11.08
CA PHE A 13 -2.23 -14.08 -11.19
C PHE A 13 -1.29 -14.77 -10.20
N ASN A 14 -0.08 -15.11 -10.66
CA ASN A 14 0.93 -15.70 -9.81
C ASN A 14 2.03 -14.67 -9.54
N ASP A 15 2.08 -14.13 -8.33
CA ASP A 15 3.09 -13.12 -7.94
C ASP A 15 4.50 -13.71 -7.84
N GLN A 16 4.64 -15.01 -7.58
CA GLN A 16 5.95 -15.67 -7.54
C GLN A 16 6.56 -15.81 -8.93
N LYS A 17 5.73 -16.11 -9.93
CA LYS A 17 6.18 -16.27 -11.32
C LYS A 17 6.09 -14.98 -12.14
N GLY A 18 5.30 -13.99 -11.71
CA GLY A 18 5.14 -12.70 -12.37
C GLY A 18 4.31 -12.72 -13.64
N PHE A 19 3.38 -13.68 -13.77
CA PHE A 19 2.47 -13.76 -14.92
C PHE A 19 1.08 -14.25 -14.51
N GLY A 20 0.10 -13.97 -15.36
CA GLY A 20 -1.29 -14.38 -15.15
C GLY A 20 -2.12 -14.29 -16.42
N PHE A 21 -3.42 -14.46 -16.23
CA PHE A 21 -4.41 -14.29 -17.29
C PHE A 21 -5.54 -13.39 -16.82
N ILE A 22 -6.00 -12.53 -17.73
CA ILE A 22 -7.11 -11.62 -17.52
C ILE A 22 -8.19 -11.97 -18.54
N THR A 23 -9.43 -12.04 -18.08
CA THR A 23 -10.59 -12.22 -18.94
C THR A 23 -11.18 -10.84 -19.22
N PRO A 24 -11.12 -10.34 -20.47
CA PRO A 24 -11.71 -9.05 -20.81
C PRO A 24 -13.23 -9.06 -20.63
N THR A 25 -13.80 -7.95 -20.16
CA THR A 25 -15.26 -7.83 -19.99
C THR A 25 -16.01 -7.83 -21.34
N ASP A 26 -15.28 -7.53 -22.43
CA ASP A 26 -15.77 -7.57 -23.81
C ASP A 26 -16.18 -9.00 -24.27
N GLY A 27 -15.84 -10.03 -23.50
CA GLY A 27 -16.23 -11.43 -23.79
C GLY A 27 -15.30 -12.15 -24.78
N GLY A 28 -14.08 -11.63 -24.99
CA GLY A 28 -13.04 -12.23 -25.84
C GLY A 28 -12.20 -13.31 -25.15
N ASP A 29 -11.16 -13.78 -25.85
CA ASP A 29 -10.20 -14.77 -25.36
C ASP A 29 -9.41 -14.31 -24.12
N ASP A 30 -8.94 -15.28 -23.32
CA ASP A 30 -8.07 -15.02 -22.17
C ASP A 30 -6.78 -14.29 -22.62
N VAL A 31 -6.54 -13.11 -22.04
CA VAL A 31 -5.41 -12.25 -22.39
C VAL A 31 -4.23 -12.53 -21.47
N PHE A 32 -3.06 -12.75 -22.06
CA PHE A 32 -1.83 -12.99 -21.31
C PHE A 32 -1.30 -11.68 -20.70
N VAL A 33 -1.03 -11.68 -19.39
CA VAL A 33 -0.42 -10.54 -18.70
C VAL A 33 0.93 -10.94 -18.09
N HIS A 34 1.92 -10.06 -18.26
CA HIS A 34 3.24 -10.18 -17.64
C HIS A 34 3.47 -9.01 -16.68
N GLN A 35 4.18 -9.25 -15.56
CA GLN A 35 4.48 -8.21 -14.57
C GLN A 35 5.18 -6.99 -15.17
N SER A 36 6.01 -7.16 -16.21
CA SER A 36 6.68 -6.03 -16.87
C SER A 36 5.71 -5.05 -17.53
N SER A 37 4.52 -5.52 -17.91
CA SER A 37 3.47 -4.71 -18.53
C SER A 37 2.60 -3.95 -17.52
N ILE A 38 2.71 -4.26 -16.22
CA ILE A 38 1.91 -3.64 -15.17
C ILE A 38 2.53 -2.29 -14.77
N ARG A 39 1.74 -1.22 -14.82
CA ARG A 39 2.10 0.12 -14.33
C ARG A 39 1.90 0.16 -12.82
N SER A 40 2.93 -0.23 -12.08
CA SER A 40 2.97 -0.07 -10.62
C SER A 40 4.38 0.27 -10.15
N ASP A 41 4.47 1.16 -9.16
CA ASP A 41 5.71 1.73 -8.62
C ASP A 41 6.48 0.76 -7.69
N GLY A 42 5.95 -0.44 -7.45
CA GLY A 42 6.51 -1.42 -6.52
C GLY A 42 6.33 -2.88 -6.95
N PHE A 43 5.87 -3.73 -6.03
CA PHE A 43 5.56 -5.12 -6.34
C PHE A 43 4.33 -5.19 -7.25
N ARG A 44 4.56 -5.66 -8.48
CA ARG A 44 3.56 -5.72 -9.54
C ARG A 44 2.74 -6.99 -9.41
N SER A 45 1.94 -7.07 -8.36
CA SER A 45 0.97 -8.14 -8.16
C SER A 45 -0.44 -7.67 -8.46
N LEU A 46 -1.30 -8.63 -8.83
CA LEU A 46 -2.73 -8.45 -9.02
C LEU A 46 -3.47 -9.38 -8.06
N ALA A 47 -4.61 -8.95 -7.54
CA ALA A 47 -5.51 -9.83 -6.80
C ALA A 47 -6.33 -10.68 -7.79
N ASP A 48 -6.62 -11.93 -7.42
CA ASP A 48 -7.56 -12.75 -8.19
C ASP A 48 -8.97 -12.16 -8.11
N GLY A 49 -9.68 -12.15 -9.23
CA GLY A 49 -11.01 -11.55 -9.33
C GLY A 49 -11.03 -10.01 -9.31
N GLU A 50 -9.88 -9.33 -9.28
CA GLU A 50 -9.83 -7.87 -9.33
C GLU A 50 -10.17 -7.35 -10.73
N GLU A 51 -10.96 -6.27 -10.77
CA GLU A 51 -11.21 -5.49 -11.98
C GLU A 51 -10.02 -4.60 -12.27
N VAL A 52 -9.51 -4.67 -13.50
CA VAL A 52 -8.34 -3.91 -13.95
C VAL A 52 -8.59 -3.33 -15.34
N GLU A 53 -7.91 -2.24 -15.63
CA GLU A 53 -7.89 -1.62 -16.96
C GLU A 53 -6.55 -1.90 -17.63
N PHE A 54 -6.60 -2.40 -18.86
CA PHE A 54 -5.42 -2.74 -19.64
C PHE A 54 -5.65 -2.45 -21.11
N VAL A 55 -4.56 -2.37 -21.87
CA VAL A 55 -4.64 -2.26 -23.32
C VAL A 55 -4.33 -3.63 -23.90
N ILE A 56 -5.20 -4.13 -24.78
CA ILE A 56 -4.93 -5.35 -25.55
C ILE A 56 -4.10 -4.97 -26.76
N GLU A 57 -2.91 -5.54 -26.85
CA GLU A 57 -2.10 -5.49 -28.07
C GLU A 57 -2.07 -6.88 -28.71
N SER A 58 -2.44 -6.97 -29.99
CA SER A 58 -2.27 -8.18 -30.77
C SER A 58 -0.83 -8.25 -31.31
N SER A 59 -0.01 -9.14 -30.77
CA SER A 59 1.38 -9.32 -31.18
C SER A 59 1.57 -10.76 -31.68
N GLU A 60 1.99 -10.94 -32.94
CA GLU A 60 2.20 -12.28 -33.54
C GLU A 60 0.99 -13.24 -33.41
N GLY A 61 -0.23 -12.69 -33.52
CA GLY A 61 -1.46 -13.48 -33.43
C GLY A 61 -1.86 -13.91 -32.02
N ARG A 62 -1.24 -13.33 -30.98
CA ARG A 62 -1.60 -13.58 -29.58
C ARG A 62 -1.98 -12.26 -28.90
N SER A 63 -3.05 -12.30 -28.10
CA SER A 63 -3.51 -11.17 -27.30
C SER A 63 -2.65 -11.04 -26.04
N LYS A 64 -1.92 -9.91 -25.91
CA LYS A 64 -1.16 -9.57 -24.70
C LYS A 64 -1.69 -8.30 -24.07
N ALA A 65 -1.69 -8.25 -22.74
CA ALA A 65 -2.03 -7.05 -21.99
C ALA A 65 -0.78 -6.17 -21.83
N VAL A 66 -0.90 -4.89 -22.19
CA VAL A 66 0.08 -3.83 -21.94
C VAL A 66 -0.58 -2.72 -21.12
N ASP A 67 0.24 -1.93 -20.40
CA ASP A 67 -0.23 -0.80 -19.60
C ASP A 67 -1.30 -1.16 -18.54
N VAL A 68 -1.10 -2.26 -17.80
CA VAL A 68 -2.11 -2.74 -16.84
C VAL A 68 -2.15 -1.85 -15.60
N THR A 69 -3.33 -1.36 -15.27
CA THR A 69 -3.64 -0.45 -14.15
C THR A 69 -4.89 -0.89 -13.39
N GLY A 70 -5.11 -0.37 -12.18
CA GLY A 70 -6.37 -0.55 -11.48
C GLY A 70 -7.51 0.22 -12.15
N PRO A 71 -8.76 0.02 -11.69
CA PRO A 71 -9.91 0.71 -12.24
C PRO A 71 -9.81 2.21 -11.97
N ASN A 72 -10.25 3.03 -12.92
CA ASN A 72 -10.13 4.50 -12.91
C ASN A 72 -8.68 5.01 -12.89
N GLY A 73 -7.70 4.17 -13.27
CA GLY A 73 -6.28 4.51 -13.17
C GLY A 73 -5.74 4.53 -11.74
N GLU A 74 -6.44 3.93 -10.78
CA GLU A 74 -5.91 3.69 -9.44
C GLU A 74 -4.71 2.72 -9.50
N PRO A 75 -3.75 2.84 -8.56
CA PRO A 75 -2.71 1.82 -8.43
C PRO A 75 -3.37 0.47 -8.12
N VAL A 76 -2.90 -0.59 -8.77
CA VAL A 76 -3.40 -1.96 -8.53
C VAL A 76 -3.32 -2.28 -7.04
N ARG A 77 -4.36 -2.92 -6.46
CA ARG A 77 -4.34 -3.24 -5.03
C ARG A 77 -3.20 -4.18 -4.68
N GLY A 78 -2.88 -5.05 -5.64
CA GLY A 78 -1.90 -6.12 -5.52
C GLY A 78 -2.19 -7.06 -4.36
N SER A 79 -1.30 -8.03 -4.16
CA SER A 79 -1.31 -8.84 -2.94
C SER A 79 -0.82 -7.96 -1.80
N SER A 80 -1.74 -7.23 -1.18
CA SER A 80 -1.52 -6.25 -0.13
C SER A 80 -0.56 -6.76 0.96
N ARG A 81 0.73 -6.49 0.77
CA ARG A 81 1.73 -6.31 1.82
C ARG A 81 1.98 -4.83 2.08
N SER A 82 1.09 -3.95 1.60
CA SER A 82 1.09 -2.54 1.96
C SER A 82 0.65 -2.43 3.41
N GLY A 83 1.65 -2.53 4.28
CA GLY A 83 1.54 -2.24 5.68
C GLY A 83 0.94 -0.86 5.88
N ARG A 84 0.05 -0.83 6.86
CA ARG A 84 -0.24 0.31 7.72
C ARG A 84 1.07 1.03 8.13
N GLY A 85 1.54 1.94 7.28
CA GLY A 85 2.77 2.71 7.46
C GLY A 85 2.47 4.19 7.32
N GLY A 86 1.66 4.73 8.23
CA GLY A 86 1.27 6.13 8.25
C GLY A 86 1.17 6.67 9.67
N ALA A 87 2.31 7.08 10.23
CA ALA A 87 2.41 8.08 11.30
C ALA A 87 3.87 8.60 11.31
N GLY A 88 4.12 9.69 10.58
CA GLY A 88 5.44 10.29 10.46
C GLY A 88 5.87 11.09 11.69
N VAL A 89 7.17 11.23 11.87
CA VAL A 89 7.92 12.42 12.38
C VAL A 89 9.41 12.18 11.99
N GLY A 90 9.96 12.87 10.97
CA GLY A 90 10.72 14.12 11.14
C GLY A 90 11.87 13.93 12.15
N GLY A 91 13.15 13.76 11.79
CA GLY A 91 14.00 14.62 10.96
C GLY A 91 15.20 15.04 11.82
N GLY A 92 16.42 14.64 11.45
CA GLY A 92 17.62 14.82 12.28
C GLY A 92 18.33 16.18 12.13
N TYR A 93 18.82 16.71 13.25
CA TYR A 93 19.97 17.61 13.44
C TYR A 93 20.07 17.82 14.97
N ARG A 94 21.20 17.95 15.66
CA ARG A 94 22.57 18.34 15.37
C ARG A 94 23.39 17.84 16.58
N GLY A 95 24.62 17.40 16.36
CA GLY A 95 25.42 16.70 17.38
C GLY A 95 25.71 17.45 18.68
N GLY A 96 26.41 16.73 19.55
CA GLY A 96 27.20 17.31 20.63
C GLY A 96 26.62 17.11 22.03
N GLY A 97 27.07 16.04 22.69
CA GLY A 97 27.52 16.09 24.07
C GLY A 97 26.50 16.28 25.20
N ARG A 98 26.78 15.52 26.27
CA ARG A 98 26.52 15.82 27.68
C ARG A 98 25.16 15.42 28.26
N GLU A 99 25.23 14.36 29.06
CA GLU A 99 24.93 14.46 30.50
C GLU A 99 23.63 15.19 30.87
N GLY A 100 22.51 14.47 30.94
CA GLY A 100 21.34 14.92 31.71
C GLY A 100 19.98 14.60 31.11
N GLY A 101 18.99 14.44 31.99
CA GLY A 101 17.60 14.69 31.65
C GLY A 101 16.67 13.49 31.73
N TYR A 102 16.10 13.28 32.91
CA TYR A 102 14.73 12.80 33.06
C TYR A 102 13.80 13.58 32.10
N GLY A 103 12.93 12.91 31.33
CA GLY A 103 11.91 13.61 30.58
C GLY A 103 11.48 12.91 29.30
N GLY A 104 10.22 12.51 29.23
CA GLY A 104 9.64 12.00 27.99
C GLY A 104 8.31 11.27 28.12
N GLY A 105 7.78 11.09 29.33
CA GLY A 105 6.39 10.71 29.51
C GLY A 105 5.60 11.93 29.94
N GLY A 106 4.70 12.43 29.08
CA GLY A 106 3.61 13.30 29.54
C GLY A 106 2.87 12.63 30.70
N CYS A 107 2.09 13.39 31.45
CA CYS A 107 1.35 12.82 32.57
C CYS A 107 0.45 11.68 32.07
N PHE A 108 0.81 10.42 32.35
CA PHE A 108 0.05 9.25 31.89
C PHE A 108 -1.39 9.19 32.44
N LYS A 109 -1.72 10.05 33.41
CA LYS A 109 -3.07 10.17 33.98
C LYS A 109 -3.96 11.19 33.26
N CYS A 110 -3.42 12.28 32.72
CA CYS A 110 -4.23 13.32 32.06
C CYS A 110 -3.79 13.65 30.62
N GLY A 111 -2.69 13.08 30.14
CA GLY A 111 -2.14 13.31 28.79
C GLY A 111 -1.48 14.67 28.60
N GLU A 112 -1.47 15.55 29.60
CA GLU A 112 -0.82 16.87 29.52
C GLU A 112 0.69 16.78 29.73
N VAL A 113 1.43 17.59 28.96
CA VAL A 113 2.89 17.69 29.04
C VAL A 113 3.26 18.93 29.85
N GLY A 114 4.06 18.76 30.90
CA GLY A 114 4.46 19.86 31.79
C GLY A 114 4.56 19.49 33.27
N HIS A 115 4.08 18.32 33.68
CA HIS A 115 4.24 17.76 35.03
C HIS A 115 4.34 16.23 34.97
N LEU A 116 4.93 15.59 35.99
CA LEU A 116 4.98 14.12 36.07
C LEU A 116 3.65 13.56 36.58
N ALA A 117 3.31 12.31 36.25
CA ALA A 117 2.08 11.63 36.72
C ALA A 117 1.94 11.52 38.25
N ARG A 118 3.04 11.72 38.98
CA ARG A 118 3.13 11.78 40.44
C ARG A 118 2.84 13.18 41.02
N ASP A 119 2.92 14.22 40.18
CA ASP A 119 2.75 15.65 40.52
C ASP A 119 1.41 16.22 39.99
N CYS A 120 0.57 15.37 39.41
CA CYS A 120 -0.72 15.77 38.86
C CYS A 120 -1.73 16.03 40.00
N GLY A 121 -2.09 17.31 40.21
CA GLY A 121 -2.99 17.79 41.28
C GLY A 121 -4.47 17.36 41.16
N GLN A 122 -4.79 16.49 40.19
CA GLN A 122 -6.11 15.92 39.97
C GLN A 122 -6.08 14.45 40.40
N GLY A 123 -6.36 14.21 41.70
CA GLY A 123 -6.37 12.88 42.33
C GLY A 123 -7.44 11.93 41.75
N GLY A 124 -7.40 10.62 42.00
CA GLY A 124 -6.70 9.95 43.09
C GLY A 124 -6.63 8.40 43.01
N SER A 125 -5.94 7.87 44.02
CA SER A 125 -6.05 6.59 44.75
C SER A 125 -6.42 5.26 44.05
N GLY A 126 -5.50 4.30 44.20
CA GLY A 126 -5.74 2.85 44.10
C GLY A 126 -4.60 2.18 43.34
N GLY A 127 -3.68 1.39 43.89
CA GLY A 127 -3.68 0.58 45.10
C GLY A 127 -3.06 -0.76 44.67
N GLY A 128 -1.75 -0.93 44.91
CA GLY A 128 -0.99 -2.09 44.43
C GLY A 128 -1.31 -3.38 45.20
N GLY A 129 -1.22 -4.49 44.47
CA GLY A 129 -1.17 -5.87 44.97
C GLY A 129 -0.33 -6.69 43.99
#